data_AF-H1KTR7-F1
#
_entry.id   AF-H1KTR7-F1
#
_cell.length_a   1.000
_cell.length_b   1.000
_cell.length_c   1.000
_cell.angle_alpha   90.00
_cell.angle_beta   90.00
_cell.angle_gamma   90.00
#
_symmetry.space_group_name_H-M   'P 1'
#
loop_
_entity.id
_entity.type
_entity.pdbx_description
1 polymer ?
#
loop_
_entity_poly.entity_id
_entity_poly.type
_entity_poly.pdbx_seq_one_letter_code
_entity_poly.pdbx_strand_id
1 'polypeptide(L)'
;MAHWRDTYKPPRFFFVDANAGVVLLLCALHIKVWTICGAFAVMVLFWWLERLGLSFMSAMRALRTWLVGDLRPARPPRMMRGRIDYDRRPVP
;
A
#
# COMPACT_ATOMS: atom_id res chain seq x y z
N MET A 1 10.34 -20.85 -13.06
CA MET A 1 9.15 -20.17 -13.63
C MET A 1 8.53 -19.34 -12.53
N ALA A 2 8.52 -18.01 -12.65
CA ALA A 2 7.86 -17.14 -11.67
C ALA A 2 6.35 -17.40 -11.73
N HIS A 3 5.79 -17.98 -10.67
CA HIS A 3 4.36 -18.18 -10.56
C HIS A 3 3.70 -16.81 -10.31
N TRP A 4 2.64 -16.49 -11.06
CA TRP A 4 1.96 -15.19 -10.98
C TRP A 4 1.48 -14.84 -9.56
N ARG A 5 1.31 -15.85 -8.70
CA ARG A 5 0.96 -15.71 -7.29
C ARG A 5 2.10 -15.19 -6.41
N ASP A 6 3.35 -15.38 -6.83
CA ASP A 6 4.55 -15.03 -6.05
C ASP A 6 5.14 -13.68 -6.44
N THR A 7 4.67 -13.06 -7.54
CA THR A 7 5.25 -11.82 -8.05
C THR A 7 4.91 -10.60 -7.20
N TYR A 8 3.91 -10.67 -6.31
CA TYR A 8 3.41 -9.59 -5.44
C TYR A 8 3.32 -8.19 -6.11
N LYS A 9 3.17 -8.15 -7.43
CA LYS A 9 3.09 -6.89 -8.18
C LYS A 9 1.72 -6.28 -7.92
N PRO A 10 1.67 -5.00 -7.48
CA PRO A 10 0.39 -4.34 -7.26
C PRO A 10 -0.40 -4.26 -8.59
N PRO A 11 -1.73 -4.46 -8.57
CA PRO A 11 -2.55 -4.29 -9.75
C PRO A 11 -2.53 -2.80 -10.15
N ARG A 12 -2.06 -2.53 -11.37
CA ARG A 12 -1.99 -1.18 -11.94
C ARG A 12 -3.10 -0.99 -12.97
N PHE A 13 -3.81 0.13 -12.88
CA PHE A 13 -4.71 0.60 -13.93
C PHE A 13 -4.02 1.76 -14.67
N PHE A 14 -3.47 1.46 -15.84
CA PHE A 14 -2.57 2.36 -16.57
C PHE A 14 -1.38 2.81 -15.70
N PHE A 15 -1.29 4.11 -15.39
CA PHE A 15 -0.23 4.71 -14.60
C PHE A 15 -0.54 4.77 -13.11
N VAL A 16 -1.79 4.49 -12.71
CA VAL A 16 -2.30 4.69 -11.35
C VAL A 16 -2.59 3.35 -10.67
N ASP A 17 -2.38 3.24 -9.36
CA ASP A 17 -2.78 2.06 -8.57
C ASP A 17 -4.30 1.83 -8.73
N ALA A 18 -4.72 0.58 -8.96
CA ALA A 18 -6.14 0.24 -9.13
C ALA A 18 -7.00 0.71 -7.94
N ASN A 19 -6.41 0.79 -6.73
CA ASN A 19 -7.11 1.27 -5.53
C ASN A 19 -7.39 2.78 -5.57
N ALA A 20 -6.51 3.58 -6.18
CA ALA A 20 -6.71 5.02 -6.34
C ALA A 20 -7.75 5.34 -7.43
N GLY A 21 -7.95 4.44 -8.39
CA GLY A 21 -9.02 4.54 -9.39
C GLY A 21 -10.43 4.61 -8.78
N VAL A 22 -10.67 3.94 -7.65
CA VAL A 22 -11.95 3.99 -6.92
C VAL A 22 -12.25 5.40 -6.41
N VAL A 23 -11.22 6.10 -5.92
CA VAL A 23 -11.35 7.47 -5.41
C VAL A 23 -11.68 8.44 -6.53
N LEU A 24 -11.03 8.27 -7.69
CA LEU A 24 -11.33 9.06 -8.89
C LEU A 24 -12.75 8.79 -9.40
N LEU A 25 -13.20 7.53 -9.41
CA LEU A 25 -14.57 7.16 -9.77
C LEU A 25 -15.60 7.81 -8.83
N LEU A 26 -15.34 7.79 -7.52
CA LEU A 26 -16.23 8.42 -6.53
C LEU A 26 -16.29 9.94 -6.73
N CYS A 27 -15.16 10.55 -7.05
CA CYS A 27 -15.07 11.97 -7.37
C CYS A 27 -15.83 12.33 -8.66
N ALA A 28 -15.77 11.46 -9.68
CA ALA A 28 -16.52 11.61 -10.93
C ALA A 28 -18.04 11.47 -10.73
N LEU A 29 -18.47 10.64 -9.77
CA LEU A 29 -19.90 10.47 -9.43
C LEU A 29 -20.44 11.67 -8.63
N HIS A 30 -19.63 12.28 -7.78
CA HIS A 30 -20.02 13.41 -6.94
C HIS A 30 -19.06 14.58 -7.10
N ILE A 31 -19.25 15.38 -8.15
CA ILE A 31 -18.38 16.51 -8.51
C ILE A 31 -18.75 17.73 -7.63
N LYS A 32 -18.15 17.82 -6.45
CA LYS A 32 -18.15 18.99 -5.57
C LYS A 32 -16.71 19.42 -5.34
N VAL A 33 -16.48 20.71 -5.04
CA VAL A 33 -15.11 21.21 -4.77
C VAL A 33 -14.45 20.45 -3.63
N TRP A 34 -15.19 20.12 -2.57
CA TRP A 34 -14.65 19.37 -1.43
C TRP A 34 -14.26 17.92 -1.78
N THR A 35 -15.02 17.24 -2.66
CA THR A 35 -14.66 15.89 -3.10
C THR A 35 -13.45 15.92 -4.02
N ILE A 36 -13.33 16.93 -4.89
CA ILE A 36 -12.15 17.13 -5.75
C ILE A 36 -10.89 17.36 -4.90
N CYS A 37 -10.96 18.25 -3.91
CA CYS A 37 -9.85 18.47 -2.99
C CYS A 37 -9.48 17.19 -2.22
N GLY A 38 -10.49 16.44 -1.73
CA GLY A 38 -10.27 15.17 -1.05
C GLY A 38 -9.62 14.12 -1.96
N ALA A 39 -10.11 13.97 -3.19
CA ALA A 39 -9.55 13.04 -4.17
C ALA A 39 -8.10 13.42 -4.53
N PHE A 40 -7.82 14.71 -4.73
CA PHE A 40 -6.47 15.19 -4.97
C PHE A 40 -5.52 14.87 -3.80
N ALA A 41 -5.93 15.12 -2.56
CA ALA A 41 -5.13 14.79 -1.39
C ALA A 41 -4.82 13.28 -1.30
N VAL A 42 -5.81 12.43 -1.59
CA VAL A 42 -5.62 10.97 -1.62
C VAL A 42 -4.69 10.55 -2.76
N MET A 43 -4.81 11.16 -3.95
CA MET A 43 -3.91 10.91 -5.07
C MET A 43 -2.45 11.28 -4.73
N VAL A 44 -2.23 12.42 -4.07
CA VAL A 44 -0.90 12.83 -3.60
C VAL A 44 -0.34 11.84 -2.57
N LEU A 45 -1.18 11.36 -1.65
CA LEU A 45 -0.79 10.33 -0.69
C LEU A 45 -0.37 9.03 -1.38
N PHE A 46 -1.14 8.55 -2.35
CA PHE A 46 -0.79 7.36 -3.13
C PHE A 46 0.49 7.53 -3.93
N TRP A 47 0.68 8.69 -4.56
CA TRP A 47 1.91 9.02 -5.27
C TRP A 47 3.13 9.03 -4.35
N TRP A 48 2.99 9.57 -3.13
CA TRP A 48 4.04 9.53 -2.12
C TRP A 48 4.37 8.10 -1.67
N LEU A 49 3.34 7.27 -1.44
CA LEU A 49 3.52 5.86 -1.08
C LEU A 49 4.17 5.05 -2.21
N GLU A 50 3.85 5.35 -3.48
CA GLU A 50 4.49 4.73 -4.64
C GLU A 50 5.99 5.05 -4.70
N ARG A 51 6.39 6.30 -4.35
CA ARG A 51 7.81 6.66 -4.21
C ARG A 51 8.53 5.88 -3.10
N LEU A 52 7.81 5.45 -2.07
CA LEU A 52 8.34 4.57 -1.03
C LEU A 52 8.43 3.09 -1.45
N GLY A 53 7.87 2.74 -2.63
CA GLY A 53 7.73 1.37 -3.11
C GLY A 53 6.67 0.57 -2.35
N LEU A 54 5.72 1.25 -1.69
CA LEU A 54 4.67 0.62 -0.90
C LEU A 54 3.38 0.54 -1.72
N SER A 55 2.84 -0.67 -1.89
CA SER A 55 1.45 -0.85 -2.32
C SER A 55 0.48 -0.44 -1.21
N PHE A 56 -0.77 -0.10 -1.56
CA PHE A 56 -1.80 0.27 -0.57
C PHE A 56 -1.90 -0.70 0.61
N MET A 57 -1.99 -2.00 0.32
CA MET A 57 -2.09 -3.03 1.36
C MET A 57 -0.83 -3.10 2.23
N SER A 58 0.35 -2.92 1.65
CA SER A 58 1.61 -2.90 2.40
C SER A 58 1.73 -1.64 3.27
N ALA A 59 1.30 -0.48 2.75
CA ALA A 59 1.25 0.78 3.49
C ALA A 59 0.28 0.68 4.68
N MET A 60 -0.90 0.07 4.49
CA MET A 60 -1.85 -0.15 5.58
C MET A 60 -1.30 -1.08 6.67
N ARG A 61 -0.56 -2.12 6.27
CA ARG A 61 0.15 -2.99 7.24
C ARG A 61 1.24 -2.24 7.98
N ALA A 62 2.02 -1.44 7.27
CA ALA A 62 3.08 -0.60 7.85
C ALA A 62 2.52 0.41 8.83
N LEU A 63 1.42 1.10 8.46
CA LEU A 63 0.69 2.03 9.31
C LEU A 63 0.18 1.32 10.58
N ARG A 64 -0.43 0.15 10.43
CA ARG A 64 -0.90 -0.63 11.58
C ARG A 64 0.25 -1.05 12.50
N THR A 65 1.37 -1.52 11.95
CA THR A 65 2.54 -1.87 12.77
C THR A 65 3.16 -0.65 13.44
N TRP A 66 3.12 0.51 12.78
CA TRP A 66 3.60 1.77 13.35
C TRP A 66 2.70 2.24 14.51
N LEU A 67 1.37 2.15 14.38
CA LEU A 67 0.43 2.51 15.44
C LEU A 67 0.49 1.57 16.66
N VAL A 68 0.61 0.26 16.43
CA VAL A 68 0.66 -0.74 17.50
C VAL A 68 2.04 -0.83 18.15
N GLY A 69 3.10 -0.49 17.42
CA GLY A 69 4.48 -0.66 17.85
C GLY A 69 4.94 -2.12 17.85
N ASP A 70 6.09 -2.37 18.47
CA ASP A 70 6.75 -3.69 18.48
C ASP A 70 6.14 -4.68 19.50
N LEU A 71 5.17 -4.24 20.32
CA LEU A 71 4.64 -5.04 21.40
C LEU A 71 3.73 -6.17 20.87
N ARG A 72 4.23 -7.40 20.87
CA ARG A 72 3.47 -8.62 20.55
C ARG A 72 3.39 -9.53 21.77
N PRO A 73 2.53 -9.22 22.77
CA PRO A 73 2.50 -9.92 24.06
C PRO A 73 2.16 -11.41 23.93
N ALA A 74 1.45 -11.82 22.87
CA ALA A 74 1.08 -13.21 22.62
C ALA A 74 2.21 -14.10 22.05
N ARG A 75 3.41 -13.56 21.77
CA ARG A 75 4.52 -14.36 21.22
C ARG A 75 5.70 -14.44 22.20
N PRO A 76 6.10 -15.65 22.66
CA PRO A 76 7.34 -15.79 23.42
C PRO A 76 8.54 -15.40 22.54
N PRO A 77 9.64 -14.86 23.12
CA PRO A 77 10.80 -14.37 22.37
C PRO A 77 11.37 -15.36 21.36
N ARG A 78 11.32 -16.66 21.67
CA ARG A 78 11.76 -17.76 20.80
C ARG A 78 10.97 -17.88 19.48
N MET A 79 9.73 -17.39 19.45
CA MET A 79 8.84 -17.43 18.28
C MET A 79 8.79 -16.09 17.52
N MET A 80 9.56 -15.10 17.95
CA MET A 80 9.73 -13.85 17.20
C MET A 80 10.61 -14.14 15.99
N ARG A 81 9.97 -14.29 14.83
CA ARG A 81 10.66 -14.40 13.53
C ARG A 81 11.42 -13.10 13.30
N GLY A 82 12.72 -13.19 12.99
CA GLY A 82 13.55 -12.02 12.69
C GLY A 82 12.96 -11.16 11.57
N ARG A 83 13.40 -9.89 11.47
CA ARG A 83 12.98 -8.99 10.39
C ARG A 83 13.44 -9.62 9.07
N ILE A 84 12.50 -10.16 8.30
CA ILE A 84 12.78 -10.68 6.97
C ILE A 84 12.79 -9.49 6.03
N ASP A 85 13.95 -9.25 5.43
CA ASP A 85 14.08 -8.28 4.36
C ASP A 85 13.51 -8.92 3.09
N TYR A 86 12.36 -8.43 2.65
CA TYR A 86 11.84 -8.77 1.34
C TYR A 86 12.64 -7.93 0.35
N ASP A 87 13.67 -8.54 -0.25
CA ASP A 87 14.53 -7.90 -1.24
C ASP A 87 13.66 -7.18 -2.28
N ARG A 88 13.82 -5.85 -2.37
CA ARG A 88 13.01 -4.99 -3.25
C ARG A 88 13.53 -4.97 -4.69
N ARG A 89 14.57 -5.74 -4.98
CA ARG A 89 15.12 -5.83 -6.33
C ARG A 89 14.08 -6.42 -7.28
N PRO A 90 13.83 -5.82 -8.45
CA PRO A 90 13.11 -6.51 -9.49
C PRO A 90 13.90 -7.78 -9.83
N VAL A 91 13.27 -8.93 -9.66
CA VAL A 91 13.84 -10.20 -10.14
C VAL A 91 14.12 -10.07 -11.64
N PRO A 92 15.33 -10.44 -12.10
CA PRO A 92 15.71 -10.33 -13.51
C PRO A 92 14.80 -11.16 -14.41
#